data_AF-A0A1F4F4G0-F1
#
_entry.id   AF-A0A1F4F4G0-F1
#
_cell.length_a   1.000
_cell.length_b   1.000
_cell.length_c   1.000
_cell.angle_alpha   90.00
_cell.angle_beta   90.00
_cell.angle_gamma   90.00
#
_symmetry.space_group_name_H-M   'P 1'
#
loop_
_entity.id
_entity.type
_entity.pdbx_description
1 polymer ?
#
loop_
_entity_poly.entity_id
_entity_poly.type
_entity_poly.pdbx_seq_one_letter_code
_entity_poly.pdbx_strand_id
1 'polypeptide(L)' 'MGTVLEAAFEVQSFLVQAGERFCFIGALALQRWGEPRATRDVDLTLLCPFGAEAAAIVERLNELRRKLV' A
#
# COMPACT_ATOMS: atom_id res chain seq x y z
N MET A 1 2.52 -4.86 17.09
CA MET A 1 1.22 -4.21 16.79
C MET A 1 1.52 -2.75 16.54
N GLY A 2 1.64 -2.35 15.28
CA GLY A 2 1.87 -0.95 14.89
C GLY A 2 0.57 -0.22 14.61
N THR A 3 0.61 1.10 14.62
CA THR A 3 -0.46 1.99 14.16
C THR A 3 -0.66 1.86 12.65
N VAL A 4 -1.80 2.35 12.14
CA VAL A 4 -2.06 2.38 10.69
C VAL A 4 -1.04 3.22 9.91
N LEU A 5 -0.48 4.26 10.55
CA LEU A 5 0.56 5.10 9.93
C LEU A 5 1.90 4.37 9.86
N GLU A 6 2.24 3.58 10.88
CA GLU A 6 3.43 2.71 10.85
C GLU A 6 3.30 1.64 9.76
N ALA A 7 2.12 1.01 9.64
CA ALA A 7 1.85 0.06 8.57
C ALA A 7 1.95 0.71 7.18
N ALA A 8 1.42 1.93 7.00
CA ALA A 8 1.54 2.67 5.75
C ALA A 8 3.01 3.00 5.43
N PHE A 9 3.80 3.41 6.43
CA PHE A 9 5.22 3.69 6.25
C PHE A 9 6.01 2.43 5.86
N GLU A 10 5.70 1.29 6.47
CA GLU A 10 6.36 0.01 6.16
C GLU A 10 6.07 -0.44 4.72
N VAL A 11 4.79 -0.38 4.30
CA VAL A 11 4.38 -0.72 2.94
C VAL A 11 4.98 0.25 1.92
N GLN A 12 4.98 1.55 2.21
CA GLN A 12 5.66 2.55 1.36
C GLN A 12 7.14 2.21 1.21
N SER A 13 7.84 1.93 2.32
CA SER A 13 9.27 1.63 2.28
C SER A 13 9.56 0.39 1.44
N PHE A 14 8.73 -0.65 1.55
CA PHE A 14 8.82 -1.85 0.71
C PHE A 14 8.62 -1.53 -0.78
N LEU A 15 7.55 -0.82 -1.14
CA LEU A 15 7.25 -0.52 -2.54
C LEU A 15 8.29 0.41 -3.17
N VAL A 16 8.76 1.43 -2.42
CA VAL A 16 9.84 2.32 -2.86
C VAL A 16 11.14 1.54 -3.10
N GLN A 17 11.50 0.60 -2.22
CA GLN A 17 12.68 -0.25 -2.39
C GLN A 17 12.56 -1.17 -3.62
N ALA A 18 11.35 -1.63 -3.94
CA ALA A 18 11.06 -2.41 -5.14
C ALA A 18 11.00 -1.55 -6.43
N GLY A 19 11.14 -0.22 -6.34
CA GLY A 19 11.03 0.69 -7.47
C GLY A 19 9.60 0.84 -8.01
N GLU A 20 8.60 0.46 -7.22
CA GLU A 20 7.20 0.45 -7.63
C GLU A 20 6.61 1.86 -7.59
N ARG A 21 5.76 2.15 -8.58
CA ARG A 21 4.95 3.37 -8.59
C ARG A 21 3.60 3.05 -7.98
N PHE A 22 3.21 3.82 -6.96
CA PHE A 22 1.95 3.62 -6.26
C PHE A 22 1.39 4.93 -5.72
N CYS A 23 0.14 4.90 -5.27
CA CYS A 23 -0.49 6.00 -4.56
C CYS A 23 -1.36 5.45 -3.43
N PHE A 24 -1.26 6.03 -2.23
CA PHE A 24 -2.21 5.75 -1.16
C PHE A 24 -3.57 6.34 -1.50
N ILE A 25 -4.62 5.57 -1.23
CA ILE A 25 -6.01 5.97 -1.44
C ILE A 25 -6.81 5.72 -0.15
N GLY A 26 -8.13 5.72 -0.25
CA GLY A 26 -9.00 5.37 0.87
C GLY A 26 -8.90 6.34 2.04
N ALA A 27 -9.19 5.84 3.25
CA ALA A 27 -9.28 6.66 4.45
C ALA A 27 -7.96 7.30 4.87
N LEU A 28 -6.82 6.70 4.53
CA LEU A 28 -5.50 7.28 4.79
C LEU A 28 -5.29 8.56 3.97
N ALA A 29 -5.62 8.54 2.68
CA ALA A 29 -5.51 9.73 1.82
C ALA A 29 -6.46 10.85 2.26
N LEU A 30 -7.67 10.48 2.71
CA LEU A 30 -8.66 11.44 3.22
C LEU A 30 -8.20 12.19 4.48
N GLN A 31 -7.24 11.67 5.25
CA GLN A 31 -6.68 12.41 6.40
C GLN A 31 -6.06 13.74 5.98
N ARG A 32 -5.62 13.88 4.73
CA ARG A 32 -4.98 15.10 4.21
C ARG A 32 -5.84 15.84 3.19
N TRP A 33 -6.59 15.12 2.36
CA TRP A 33 -7.19 15.67 1.13
C TRP A 33 -8.73 15.67 1.12
N GLY A 34 -9.38 15.32 2.23
CA GLY A 34 -10.83 15.33 2.32
C GLY A 34 -11.32 15.30 3.76
N GLU A 35 -12.54 14.80 3.95
CA GLU A 35 -13.12 14.62 5.28
C GLU A 35 -12.50 13.39 5.97
N PRO A 36 -11.81 13.57 7.12
CA PRO A 36 -11.14 12.46 7.79
C PRO A 36 -12.11 11.36 8.23
N ARG A 37 -11.73 10.10 7.98
CA ARG A 37 -12.48 8.91 8.42
C ARG A 37 -11.54 7.96 9.13
N ALA A 38 -11.99 7.37 10.25
CA ALA A 38 -11.22 6.34 10.94
C ALA A 38 -11.05 5.09 10.06
N THR A 39 -9.86 4.50 10.11
CA THR A 39 -9.58 3.20 9.48
C THR A 39 -8.56 2.37 10.28
N ARG A 40 -8.51 1.07 9.99
CA ARG A 40 -7.54 0.11 10.53
C ARG A 40 -6.66 -0.53 9.45
N ASP A 41 -6.87 -0.16 8.20
CA ASP A 41 -6.16 -0.66 7.02
C ASP A 41 -5.53 0.48 6.23
N VAL A 42 -4.75 0.08 5.22
CA VAL A 42 -4.10 0.98 4.27
C VAL A 42 -4.48 0.54 2.87
N ASP A 43 -5.18 1.42 2.14
CA ASP A 43 -5.50 1.21 0.74
C ASP A 43 -4.47 1.90 -0.15
N LEU A 44 -4.04 1.24 -1.23
CA LEU A 44 -3.18 1.82 -2.24
C LEU A 44 -3.49 1.26 -3.64
N THR A 45 -3.12 2.02 -4.66
CA THR A 45 -3.12 1.57 -6.06
C THR A 45 -1.68 1.42 -6.53
N LEU A 46 -1.36 0.26 -7.13
CA LEU A 46 -0.10 0.01 -7.84
C LEU A 46 -0.24 0.33 -9.33
N LEU A 47 0.74 1.01 -9.89
CA LEU A 47 0.80 1.31 -11.31
C LEU A 47 1.58 0.23 -12.05
N CYS A 48 0.88 -0.53 -12.89
CA CYS A 48 1.45 -1.61 -13.70
C CYS A 48 1.00 -1.48 -15.17
N PRO A 49 1.63 -2.20 -16.11
CA PRO A 49 1.14 -2.31 -17.47
C PRO A 49 -0.27 -2.92 -17.54
N PHE A 50 -1.04 -2.52 -18.54
CA PHE A 50 -2.37 -3.08 -18.79
C PHE A 50 -2.31 -4.59 -19.01
N GLY A 51 -3.19 -5.34 -18.33
CA GLY A 51 -3.23 -6.80 -18.38
C GLY A 51 -2.26 -7.51 -17.43
N ALA A 52 -1.44 -6.76 -16.67
CA ALA A 52 -0.52 -7.32 -15.67
C ALA A 52 -1.00 -7.12 -14.22
N GLU A 53 -2.23 -6.63 -14.01
CA GLU A 53 -2.73 -6.16 -12.72
C GLU A 53 -2.71 -7.26 -11.66
N ALA A 54 -3.28 -8.43 -11.99
CA ALA A 54 -3.33 -9.56 -11.08
C ALA A 54 -1.93 -10.08 -10.72
N ALA A 55 -1.04 -10.19 -11.71
CA ALA A 55 0.33 -10.67 -11.49
C ALA A 55 1.12 -9.70 -10.59
N ALA A 56 1.06 -8.40 -10.88
CA ALA A 56 1.72 -7.37 -10.09
C ALA A 56 1.25 -7.36 -8.62
N ILE A 57 -0.07 -7.48 -8.39
CA ILE A 57 -0.63 -7.53 -7.03
C ILE A 57 -0.18 -8.81 -6.31
N VAL A 58 -0.32 -9.98 -6.94
CA VAL A 58 -0.01 -11.27 -6.31
C VAL A 58 1.48 -11.38 -5.97
N GLU A 59 2.36 -10.94 -6.86
CA GLU A 59 3.81 -10.94 -6.62
C GLU A 59 4.15 -10.09 -5.38
N ARG A 60 3.69 -8.83 -5.35
CA ARG A 60 4.01 -7.90 -4.26
C ARG A 60 3.38 -8.30 -2.93
N LEU A 61 2.15 -8.84 -2.94
CA LEU A 61 1.52 -9.37 -1.72
C LEU A 61 2.29 -10.57 -1.15
N ASN A 62 2.75 -11.48 -2.01
CA ASN A 62 3.53 -12.64 -1.56
C ASN A 62 4.88 -12.22 -0.96
N GLU A 63 5.54 -11.23 -1.55
CA GLU A 63 6.79 -10.68 -1.01
C GLU A 63 6.59 -9.93 0.31
N LEU A 64 5.58 -9.07 0.37
CA LEU A 64 5.26 -8.34 1.59
C LEU A 64 4.90 -9.32 2.72
N ARG A 65 4.12 -10.37 2.43
CA ARG A 65 3.80 -11.42 3.41
C ARG A 65 5.06 -12.13 3.92
N ARG A 66 6.04 -12.40 3.05
CA ARG A 66 7.32 -13.01 3.48
C ARG A 66 8.17 -12.09 4.35
N LYS A 67 8.02 -10.77 4.22
CA LYS A 67 8.73 -9.79 5.05
C LYS A 67 8.14 -9.65 6.45
N LEU A 68 6.85 -9.93 6.60
CA LEU A 68 6.07 -9.74 7.83
C LEU A 68 5.97 -10.99 8.72
N VAL A 69 6.48 -12.15 8.27
CA VAL A 69 6.51 -13.43 8.99
C VAL A 69 7.96 -13.81 9.28
#